data_AF-A0A423PBH1-F1
#
_entry.id   AF-A0A423PBH1-F1
#
_cell.length_a   1.000
_cell.length_b   1.000
_cell.length_c   1.000
_cell.angle_alpha   90.00
_cell.angle_beta   90.00
_cell.angle_gamma   90.00
#
_symmetry.space_group_name_H-M   'P 1'
#
loop_
_entity.id
_entity.type
_entity.pdbx_description
1 polymer ?
#
loop_
_entity_poly.entity_id
_entity_poly.type
_entity_poly.pdbx_seq_one_letter_code
_entity_poly.pdbx_strand_id
1 'polypeptide(L)'
;MQVKALIAAALFALLPSASHATNLMYMPFETVLSDAIRAGRLDGSVKFYLLGNGPQGTQQLLRSGVVSDLKTNGFNKSDHNSCEWVLQSNLIKLQADAKRVGANAVVNIVSYYDQHVRKDLNTYECRAGIFVTRVALKGDLVRLP
;
A
#
# COMPACT_ATOMS: atom_id res chain seq x y z
N MET A 1 32.10 -30.70 -50.12
CA MET A 1 30.75 -31.28 -49.93
C MET A 1 30.84 -32.19 -48.72
N GLN A 2 30.15 -32.02 -47.58
CA GLN A 2 29.06 -31.16 -47.15
C GLN A 2 29.31 -30.86 -45.66
N VAL A 3 29.29 -29.58 -45.28
CA VAL A 3 29.19 -29.17 -43.88
C VAL A 3 27.77 -29.51 -43.42
N LYS A 4 27.58 -30.60 -42.68
CA LYS A 4 26.29 -30.91 -42.06
C LYS A 4 26.13 -30.03 -40.84
N ALA A 5 25.27 -29.03 -41.00
CA ALA A 5 25.11 -27.87 -40.16
C ALA A 5 24.72 -28.21 -38.71
N LEU A 6 25.45 -27.57 -37.80
CA LEU A 6 25.06 -27.24 -36.43
C LEU A 6 23.83 -26.33 -36.44
N ILE A 7 22.60 -26.84 -36.31
CA ILE A 7 21.44 -25.99 -35.98
C ILE A 7 20.40 -26.79 -35.18
N ALA A 8 20.46 -26.69 -33.84
CA ALA A 8 19.31 -26.97 -32.97
C ALA A 8 19.46 -26.24 -31.63
N ALA A 9 19.75 -24.93 -31.69
CA ALA A 9 19.77 -24.08 -30.50
C ALA A 9 19.37 -22.65 -30.87
N ALA A 10 18.06 -22.37 -30.95
CA ALA A 10 17.48 -21.02 -30.83
C ALA A 10 15.96 -21.08 -31.02
N LEU A 11 15.20 -21.42 -29.97
CA LEU A 11 13.73 -21.26 -29.95
C LEU A 11 13.22 -20.81 -28.57
N PHE A 12 14.03 -20.02 -27.85
CA PHE A 12 13.62 -19.39 -26.59
C PHE A 12 13.52 -17.85 -26.66
N ALA A 13 13.75 -17.25 -27.82
CA ALA A 13 13.65 -15.81 -28.00
C ALA A 13 12.31 -15.47 -28.64
N LEU A 14 11.29 -15.21 -27.80
CA LEU A 14 10.10 -14.37 -28.04
C LEU A 14 9.03 -14.67 -26.95
N LEU A 15 9.42 -14.83 -25.69
CA LEU A 15 8.43 -14.68 -24.62
C LEU A 15 8.11 -13.18 -24.57
N PRO A 16 6.88 -12.73 -24.91
CA PRO A 16 6.50 -11.36 -24.66
C PRO A 16 6.70 -11.11 -23.17
N SER A 17 7.40 -10.03 -22.83
CA SER A 17 7.40 -9.50 -21.47
C SER A 17 5.95 -9.26 -21.13
N ALA A 18 5.33 -10.15 -20.35
CA ALA A 18 3.96 -9.99 -19.93
C ALA A 18 3.95 -8.82 -18.93
N SER A 19 3.86 -7.59 -19.44
CA SER A 19 3.47 -6.44 -18.65
C SER A 19 2.01 -6.64 -18.32
N HIS A 20 1.76 -7.43 -17.27
CA HIS A 20 0.40 -7.65 -16.77
C HIS A 20 -0.14 -6.30 -16.30
N ALA A 21 -1.19 -5.84 -16.97
CA ALA A 21 -1.89 -4.63 -16.57
C ALA A 21 -2.35 -4.78 -15.11
N THR A 22 -2.04 -3.79 -14.28
CA THR A 22 -2.59 -3.68 -12.93
C THR A 22 -3.89 -2.91 -12.99
N ASN A 23 -4.94 -3.44 -12.37
CA ASN A 23 -6.18 -2.72 -12.12
C ASN A 23 -5.91 -1.65 -11.06
N LEU A 24 -6.11 -0.39 -11.44
CA LEU A 24 -6.04 0.75 -10.54
C LEU A 24 -7.40 0.94 -9.87
N MET A 25 -7.42 0.89 -8.55
CA MET A 25 -8.64 1.00 -7.75
C MET A 25 -8.50 2.09 -6.70
N TYR A 26 -9.57 2.85 -6.50
CA TYR A 26 -9.73 3.78 -5.38
C TYR A 26 -10.74 3.21 -4.41
N MET A 27 -10.26 2.87 -3.22
CA MET A 27 -11.00 2.05 -2.26
C MET A 27 -11.27 2.87 -0.99
N PRO A 28 -12.40 2.65 -0.28
CA PRO A 28 -12.78 3.43 0.89
C PRO A 28 -11.84 3.15 2.07
N PHE A 29 -11.10 4.16 2.51
CA PHE A 29 -10.07 4.00 3.55
C PHE A 29 -10.67 3.68 4.92
N GLU A 30 -11.69 4.44 5.32
CA GLU A 30 -12.32 4.32 6.65
C GLU A 30 -13.00 2.97 6.87
N THR A 31 -13.59 2.39 5.82
CA THR A 31 -14.19 1.06 5.89
C THR A 31 -13.13 0.02 6.26
N VAL A 32 -12.01 -0.02 5.54
CA VAL A 32 -10.95 -1.00 5.76
C VAL A 32 -10.23 -0.77 7.10
N LEU A 33 -10.04 0.49 7.50
CA LEU A 33 -9.50 0.85 8.81
C LEU A 33 -10.40 0.33 9.94
N SER A 34 -11.70 0.60 9.85
CA SER A 34 -12.70 0.17 10.83
C SER A 34 -12.76 -1.35 10.93
N ASP A 35 -12.69 -2.04 9.80
CA ASP A 35 -12.68 -3.50 9.73
C ASP A 35 -11.42 -4.10 10.37
N ALA A 36 -10.25 -3.48 10.16
CA ALA A 36 -9.00 -3.90 10.79
C ALA A 36 -9.02 -3.74 12.32
N ILE A 37 -9.63 -2.66 12.83
CA ILE A 37 -9.83 -2.44 14.26
C ILE A 37 -10.82 -3.48 14.82
N ARG A 38 -11.97 -3.67 14.16
CA ARG A 38 -13.00 -4.64 14.58
C ARG A 38 -12.47 -6.08 14.60
N ALA A 39 -11.60 -6.43 13.66
CA ALA A 39 -10.93 -7.73 13.60
C ALA A 39 -9.75 -7.87 14.57
N GLY A 40 -9.43 -6.84 15.37
CA GLY A 40 -8.31 -6.87 16.33
C GLY A 40 -6.91 -6.86 15.70
N ARG A 41 -6.80 -6.56 14.40
CA ARG A 41 -5.50 -6.44 13.71
C ARG A 41 -4.80 -5.11 14.03
N LEU A 42 -5.60 -4.08 14.27
CA LEU A 42 -5.18 -2.81 14.85
C LEU A 42 -5.80 -2.73 16.25
N ASP A 43 -5.03 -2.24 17.22
CA ASP A 43 -5.48 -2.19 18.62
C ASP A 43 -6.15 -0.85 18.99
N GLY A 44 -6.29 0.05 18.02
CA GLY A 44 -6.95 1.34 18.18
C GLY A 44 -6.16 2.37 18.99
N SER A 45 -4.95 2.05 19.45
CA SER A 45 -4.06 2.98 20.18
C SER A 45 -3.43 4.04 19.28
N VAL A 46 -3.32 3.75 17.98
CA VAL A 46 -2.87 4.70 16.96
C VAL A 46 -4.03 5.07 16.07
N LYS A 47 -4.29 6.36 15.91
CA LYS A 47 -5.32 6.89 15.00
C LYS A 47 -4.74 7.16 13.62
N PHE A 48 -5.54 7.01 12.57
CA PHE A 48 -5.11 7.18 11.19
C PHE A 48 -6.01 8.20 10.50
N TYR A 49 -5.42 9.16 9.80
CA TYR A 49 -6.17 10.22 9.13
C TYR A 49 -5.59 10.50 7.75
N LEU A 50 -6.44 10.39 6.73
CA LEU A 50 -6.13 10.91 5.40
C LEU A 50 -5.90 12.43 5.46
N LEU A 51 -5.07 12.93 4.56
CA LEU A 51 -4.80 14.36 4.42
C LEU A 51 -6.13 15.11 4.24
N GLY A 52 -6.39 16.07 5.13
CA GLY A 52 -7.63 16.86 5.15
C GLY A 52 -8.68 16.37 6.15
N ASN A 53 -8.55 15.15 6.69
CA ASN A 53 -9.47 14.58 7.70
C ASN A 53 -8.86 14.47 9.10
N GLY A 54 -7.68 15.05 9.31
CA GLY A 54 -7.01 15.04 10.60
C GLY A 54 -7.70 15.91 11.65
N PRO A 55 -7.43 15.66 12.95
CA PRO A 55 -7.95 16.48 14.03
C PRO A 55 -7.43 17.93 13.94
N GLN A 56 -8.31 18.89 14.20
CA GLN A 56 -7.97 20.30 14.32
C GLN A 56 -7.24 20.54 15.66
N GLY A 57 -6.17 21.33 15.66
CA GLY A 57 -5.45 21.73 16.87
C GLY A 57 -3.95 21.42 16.83
N THR A 58 -3.30 21.59 17.98
CA THR A 58 -1.85 21.38 18.13
C THR A 58 -1.51 19.89 18.04
N GLN A 59 -0.61 19.56 17.12
CA GLN A 59 -0.07 18.21 16.93
C GLN A 59 1.45 18.28 17.12
N GLN A 60 2.00 17.41 17.95
CA GLN A 60 3.45 17.30 18.07
C GLN A 60 3.98 16.38 16.98
N LEU A 61 4.62 16.95 15.96
CA LEU A 61 5.28 16.17 14.91
C LEU A 61 6.50 15.44 15.47
N LEU A 62 6.52 14.12 15.35
CA LEU A 62 7.64 13.28 15.80
C LEU A 62 8.45 12.73 14.62
N ARG A 63 7.79 12.42 13.50
CA ARG A 63 8.45 12.04 12.25
C ARG A 63 7.59 12.38 11.06
N SER A 64 8.14 13.11 10.09
CA SER A 64 7.41 13.44 8.87
C SER A 64 7.72 12.48 7.72
N GLY A 65 6.75 12.30 6.84
CA GLY A 65 6.93 11.67 5.54
C GLY A 65 7.30 10.20 5.60
N VAL A 66 6.83 9.47 6.60
CA VAL A 66 7.02 8.03 6.75
C VAL A 66 6.27 7.32 5.63
N VAL A 67 7.00 6.47 4.89
CA VAL A 67 6.45 5.69 3.79
C VAL A 67 6.25 4.25 4.22
N SER A 68 5.07 3.71 3.95
CA SER A 68 4.78 2.29 3.99
C SER A 68 4.36 1.86 2.59
N ASP A 69 5.17 1.02 1.94
CA ASP A 69 4.93 0.51 0.59
C ASP A 69 5.02 -1.00 0.64
N LEU A 70 3.86 -1.65 0.68
CA LEU A 70 3.75 -3.10 0.84
C LEU A 70 3.07 -3.73 -0.35
N LYS A 71 3.43 -5.00 -0.55
CA LYS A 71 2.93 -5.87 -1.61
C LYS A 71 2.41 -7.16 -0.98
N THR A 72 1.34 -7.71 -1.54
CA THR A 72 0.82 -9.04 -1.18
C THR A 72 0.61 -9.87 -2.44
N ASN A 73 0.46 -11.19 -2.25
CA ASN A 73 0.05 -12.09 -3.32
C ASN A 73 -1.42 -11.78 -3.71
N GLY A 74 -1.62 -11.44 -4.99
CA GLY A 74 -2.94 -11.23 -5.59
C GLY A 74 -3.51 -12.47 -6.27
N PHE A 75 -2.69 -13.53 -6.44
CA PHE A 75 -3.10 -14.75 -7.10
C PHE A 75 -4.22 -15.47 -6.33
N ASN A 76 -5.24 -15.91 -7.07
CA ASN A 76 -6.42 -16.59 -6.52
C ASN A 76 -7.15 -15.78 -5.43
N LYS A 77 -7.11 -14.44 -5.52
CA LYS A 77 -7.90 -13.50 -4.70
C LYS A 77 -8.64 -12.54 -5.61
N SER A 78 -9.76 -12.01 -5.16
CA SER A 78 -10.35 -10.84 -5.83
C SER A 78 -9.45 -9.63 -5.61
N ASP A 79 -9.39 -8.74 -6.60
CA ASP A 79 -8.66 -7.48 -6.49
C ASP A 79 -9.08 -6.71 -5.24
N HIS A 80 -10.38 -6.63 -4.99
CA HIS A 80 -10.96 -6.01 -3.79
C HIS A 80 -10.36 -6.57 -2.49
N ASN A 81 -10.45 -7.88 -2.26
CA ASN A 81 -9.95 -8.51 -1.03
C ASN A 81 -8.43 -8.34 -0.89
N SER A 82 -7.70 -8.40 -2.01
CA SER A 82 -6.26 -8.20 -2.00
C SER A 82 -5.89 -6.75 -1.64
N CYS A 83 -6.66 -5.76 -2.10
CA CYS A 83 -6.49 -4.35 -1.81
C CYS A 83 -6.77 -4.02 -0.35
N GLU A 84 -7.83 -4.58 0.23
CA GLU A 84 -8.12 -4.42 1.66
C GLU A 84 -7.01 -5.05 2.51
N TRP A 85 -6.60 -6.28 2.16
CA TRP A 85 -5.55 -6.99 2.90
C TRP A 85 -4.23 -6.22 2.96
N VAL A 86 -3.77 -5.69 1.83
CA VAL A 86 -2.52 -4.94 1.77
C VAL A 86 -2.65 -3.56 2.44
N LEU A 87 -3.82 -2.92 2.41
CA LEU A 87 -4.04 -1.70 3.20
C LEU A 87 -3.92 -1.98 4.69
N GLN A 88 -4.59 -3.02 5.21
CA GLN A 88 -4.49 -3.40 6.61
C GLN A 88 -3.03 -3.68 7.02
N SER A 89 -2.27 -4.34 6.14
CA SER A 89 -0.84 -4.59 6.36
C SER A 89 -0.03 -3.28 6.46
N ASN A 90 -0.33 -2.29 5.63
CA ASN A 90 0.30 -0.96 5.70
C ASN A 90 -0.04 -0.25 7.01
N LEU A 91 -1.31 -0.28 7.43
CA LEU A 91 -1.75 0.33 8.69
C LEU A 91 -1.07 -0.31 9.91
N ILE A 92 -0.91 -1.64 9.92
CA ILE A 92 -0.18 -2.36 10.98
C ILE A 92 1.28 -1.90 11.04
N LYS A 93 1.96 -1.78 9.88
CA LYS A 93 3.33 -1.28 9.81
C LYS A 93 3.43 0.15 10.35
N LEU A 94 2.54 1.03 9.90
CA LEU A 94 2.50 2.43 10.35
C LEU A 94 2.19 2.54 11.85
N GLN A 95 1.31 1.68 12.40
CA GLN A 95 1.07 1.59 13.84
C GLN A 95 2.35 1.24 14.60
N ALA A 96 3.09 0.23 14.14
CA ALA A 96 4.34 -0.16 14.77
C ALA A 96 5.40 0.95 14.70
N ASP A 97 5.49 1.64 13.56
CA ASP A 97 6.41 2.77 13.38
C ASP A 97 6.03 3.98 14.25
N ALA A 98 4.72 4.28 14.39
CA ALA A 98 4.21 5.30 15.30
C ALA A 98 4.58 5.01 16.76
N LYS A 99 4.29 3.80 17.23
CA LYS A 99 4.60 3.39 18.61
C LYS A 99 6.08 3.45 18.92
N ARG A 100 6.94 3.08 17.98
CA ARG A 100 8.40 3.10 18.16
C ARG A 100 8.93 4.50 18.49
N VAL A 101 8.27 5.55 18.02
CA VAL A 101 8.68 6.94 18.27
C VAL A 101 7.80 7.65 19.31
N GLY A 102 6.84 6.95 19.94
CA GLY A 102 5.93 7.54 20.92
C GLY A 102 4.77 8.35 20.31
N ALA A 103 4.52 8.21 19.01
CA ALA A 103 3.35 8.77 18.34
C ALA A 103 2.09 7.95 18.67
N ASN A 104 0.94 8.63 18.73
CA ASN A 104 -0.38 8.02 18.90
C ASN A 104 -1.30 8.27 17.68
N ALA A 105 -0.78 8.91 16.63
CA ALA A 105 -1.50 9.06 15.38
C ALA A 105 -0.57 9.11 14.16
N VAL A 106 -1.13 8.72 13.02
CA VAL A 106 -0.58 8.92 11.70
C VAL A 106 -1.53 9.82 10.93
N VAL A 107 -1.08 11.03 10.64
CA VAL A 107 -1.87 12.08 9.97
C VAL A 107 -1.31 12.36 8.58
N ASN A 108 -2.01 13.21 7.83
CA ASN A 108 -1.59 13.63 6.49
C ASN A 108 -1.35 12.43 5.56
N ILE A 109 -2.10 11.34 5.75
CA ILE A 109 -1.93 10.14 4.96
C ILE A 109 -2.35 10.42 3.53
N VAL A 110 -1.47 10.07 2.60
CA VAL A 110 -1.69 10.16 1.15
C VAL A 110 -1.29 8.85 0.50
N SER A 111 -1.88 8.57 -0.65
CA SER A 111 -1.38 7.49 -1.50
C SER A 111 -0.10 7.95 -2.19
N TYR A 112 0.93 7.12 -2.17
CA TYR A 112 2.29 7.48 -2.61
C TYR A 112 2.85 6.42 -3.56
N TYR A 113 2.54 6.55 -4.84
CA TYR A 113 2.93 5.57 -5.85
C TYR A 113 4.04 6.11 -6.74
N ASP A 114 5.17 5.39 -6.83
CA ASP A 114 6.32 5.76 -7.67
C ASP A 114 6.69 7.24 -7.56
N GLN A 115 6.79 7.72 -6.33
CA GLN A 115 7.09 9.11 -5.94
C GLN A 115 6.00 10.16 -6.24
N HIS A 116 4.86 9.74 -6.78
CA HIS A 116 3.70 10.61 -7.01
C HIS A 116 2.72 10.54 -5.83
N VAL A 117 2.25 11.70 -5.41
CA VAL A 117 1.29 11.83 -4.31
C VAL A 117 -0.11 11.99 -4.89
N ARG A 118 -1.03 11.12 -4.48
CA ARG A 118 -2.47 11.31 -4.65
C ARG A 118 -3.09 11.62 -3.29
N LYS A 119 -3.84 12.71 -3.26
CA LYS A 119 -4.61 13.19 -2.10
C LYS A 119 -6.08 12.93 -2.37
N ASP A 120 -6.76 12.35 -1.41
CA ASP A 120 -8.20 12.12 -1.44
C ASP A 120 -8.69 12.08 -0.01
N LEU A 121 -9.90 12.59 0.24
CA LEU A 121 -10.45 12.66 1.59
C LEU A 121 -11.02 11.31 2.03
N ASN A 122 -11.35 10.39 1.12
CA ASN A 122 -12.11 9.19 1.48
C ASN A 122 -11.43 7.90 1.01
N THR A 123 -10.61 7.99 -0.02
CA THR A 123 -10.07 6.81 -0.70
C THR A 123 -8.56 6.72 -0.68
N TYR A 124 -8.07 5.49 -0.83
CA TYR A 124 -6.67 5.19 -1.07
C TYR A 124 -6.50 4.51 -2.43
N GLU A 125 -5.32 4.68 -3.01
CA GLU A 125 -4.92 4.02 -4.25
C GLU A 125 -4.43 2.60 -3.96
N CYS A 126 -5.02 1.64 -4.68
CA CYS A 126 -4.56 0.27 -4.75
C CYS A 126 -4.26 -0.11 -6.20
N ARG A 127 -3.19 -0.86 -6.42
CA ARG A 127 -2.89 -1.46 -7.72
C ARG A 127 -2.89 -2.97 -7.59
N ALA A 128 -3.96 -3.59 -8.08
CA ALA A 128 -4.14 -5.03 -8.08
C ALA A 128 -3.68 -5.61 -9.42
N GLY A 129 -2.62 -6.39 -9.41
CA GLY A 129 -2.16 -7.17 -10.56
C GLY A 129 -2.42 -8.65 -10.35
N ILE A 130 -2.37 -9.43 -11.43
CA ILE A 130 -2.65 -10.88 -11.45
C ILE A 130 -1.89 -11.65 -10.36
N PHE A 131 -0.64 -11.27 -10.09
CA PHE A 131 0.20 -11.93 -9.08
C PHE A 131 0.42 -11.11 -7.82
N VAL A 132 0.39 -9.78 -7.93
CA VAL A 132 0.82 -8.87 -6.87
C VAL A 132 -0.13 -7.71 -6.77
N THR A 133 -0.58 -7.45 -5.54
CA THR A 133 -1.33 -6.24 -5.19
C THR A 133 -0.47 -5.34 -4.32
N ARG A 134 -0.40 -4.04 -4.64
CA ARG A 134 0.44 -3.04 -3.97
C ARG A 134 -0.42 -1.89 -3.46
N VAL A 135 -0.14 -1.45 -2.24
CA VAL A 135 -0.62 -0.18 -1.67
C VAL A 135 0.58 0.50 -1.04
N ALA A 136 0.75 1.78 -1.37
CA ALA A 136 1.81 2.61 -0.84
C ALA A 136 1.22 3.88 -0.25
N LEU A 137 1.51 4.12 1.02
CA LEU A 137 1.05 5.25 1.80
C LEU A 137 2.25 6.07 2.28
N LYS A 138 2.05 7.38 2.38
CA LYS A 138 2.96 8.30 3.05
C LYS A 138 2.18 9.11 4.08
N GLY A 139 2.72 9.29 5.28
CA GLY A 139 2.08 10.10 6.32
C GLY A 139 3.06 10.58 7.38
N ASP A 140 2.56 11.39 8.30
CA ASP A 140 3.33 11.95 9.41
C ASP A 140 2.94 11.27 10.72
N LEU A 141 3.93 10.86 11.51
CA LEU A 141 3.75 10.32 12.84
C LEU A 141 3.72 11.48 13.83
N VAL A 142 2.60 11.62 14.52
CA VAL A 142 2.36 12.72 15.46
C VAL A 142 1.88 12.20 16.80
N ARG A 143 2.11 13.02 17.82
CA ARG A 143 1.44 12.87 19.11
C ARG A 143 0.35 13.94 19.22
N LEU A 144 -0.89 13.46 19.30
CA LEU A 144 -2.07 14.23 19.64
C LEU A 144 -2.16 14.39 21.17
N PRO A 145 -2.78 15.49 21.65
CA PRO A 145 -3.00 15.75 23.07
C PRO A 145 -3.73 14.61 23.81
#